data_AF-Q12V65-F1
#
_entry.id   AF-Q12V65-F1
#
_cell.length_a   1.000
_cell.length_b   1.000
_cell.length_c   1.000
_cell.angle_alpha   90.00
_cell.angle_beta   90.00
_cell.angle_gamma   90.00
#
_symmetry.space_group_name_H-M   'P 1'
#
loop_
_entity.id
_entity.type
_entity.pdbx_description
1 polymer ?
#
loop_
_entity_poly.entity_id
_entity_poly.type
_entity_poly.pdbx_seq_one_letter_code
_entity_poly.pdbx_strand_id
1 'polypeptide(L)'
;MTSYFEVEQRDGAARIGKILFPTPVRTPYIIDTASLNDAHSPITDAGSIWNISIEEAEERIRKIREEVGDETIIILPHQDLTLEVPEDVVMKISERTEVESTGPIGRIFRKGVDVKKADLYVMEGAGSLEGNARKFLERLIDLKGSVAPDTAIYLPNLCTPANAAMLVYLGIDIVDDTKAIIAGCSDIYMTTAGKYFLDSMTELPCRCEACAPITIEELRAMPKADRAELISRHNRNMLEAEIVLARERIRSGNLREYIEGQCRTEPWLAALLRLSDTQYDYMEKQTPIARSNQMLATTSESMTRPEVVRFAKRIQERYTPPESEILVLFPCSAKKPYSISNSHNKFIKSLGKYRKFVHEVILTSPLGIIPRELEMTYPAAHYDAVVTGYWDAEEIKWVSACLRDYLSKHKYSHVVAHLEGAYREICEIVSEQLSIEFIYTSTGNVSSYDSLDNLKKTVSDIVAEREYKQNRSRIDMMRSIADYQFGPGAGKLIVPDDAKIKAPFPKHQVFIGKEQIATMIPQYGILALTVAGIRLLSNSEEYSGYTVTIDDFLPRGSLLAPGVVAADKNIRPGDEVMITGSKAIGVGRAMMSGEEMVGSSRGVAVDLRHVKKAD
;
A
#
# COMPACT_ATOMS: atom_id res chain seq x y z
N MET A 1 7.01 -17.25 -17.01
CA MET A 1 7.94 -17.69 -15.94
C MET A 1 9.25 -16.94 -16.04
N THR A 2 9.29 -15.67 -15.62
CA THR A 2 10.55 -14.90 -15.62
C THR A 2 11.57 -15.61 -14.74
N SER A 3 12.81 -15.67 -15.22
CA SER A 3 13.84 -16.51 -14.60
C SER A 3 14.77 -15.72 -13.69
N TYR A 4 14.71 -14.38 -13.72
CA TYR A 4 15.80 -13.55 -13.20
C TYR A 4 15.39 -12.39 -12.30
N PHE A 5 14.11 -12.14 -11.98
CA PHE A 5 13.73 -11.06 -11.06
C PHE A 5 12.81 -11.53 -9.93
N GLU A 6 13.24 -11.34 -8.67
CA GLU A 6 12.47 -11.69 -7.47
C GLU A 6 12.13 -10.45 -6.65
N VAL A 7 10.89 -10.33 -6.18
CA VAL A 7 10.48 -9.29 -5.24
C VAL A 7 10.71 -9.76 -3.81
N GLU A 8 11.57 -9.06 -3.05
CA GLU A 8 11.92 -9.42 -1.67
C GLU A 8 11.03 -8.68 -0.65
N GLN A 9 10.77 -7.39 -0.88
CA GLN A 9 10.01 -6.53 0.04
C GLN A 9 9.18 -5.49 -0.71
N ARG A 10 8.13 -4.98 -0.08
CA ARG A 10 7.20 -4.00 -0.65
C ARG A 10 6.71 -2.98 0.38
N ASP A 11 6.37 -1.79 -0.10
CA ASP A 11 5.55 -0.79 0.59
C ASP A 11 4.53 -0.22 -0.42
N GLY A 12 3.37 -0.88 -0.51
CA GLY A 12 2.42 -0.64 -1.60
C GLY A 12 2.96 -1.15 -2.94
N ALA A 13 2.84 -0.33 -3.99
CA ALA A 13 3.34 -0.64 -5.32
C ALA A 13 4.87 -0.60 -5.42
N ALA A 14 5.53 0.14 -4.51
CA ALA A 14 6.97 0.17 -4.41
C ALA A 14 7.53 -1.16 -3.96
N ARG A 15 8.64 -1.58 -4.57
CA ARG A 15 9.25 -2.88 -4.30
C ARG A 15 10.76 -2.82 -4.29
N ILE A 16 11.34 -3.56 -3.35
CA ILE A 16 12.75 -3.94 -3.37
C ILE A 16 12.80 -5.31 -4.01
N GLY A 17 13.29 -5.36 -5.23
CA GLY A 17 13.55 -6.58 -5.95
C GLY A 17 15.03 -6.91 -6.03
N LYS A 18 15.31 -8.08 -6.59
CA LYS A 18 16.64 -8.61 -6.81
C LYS A 18 16.69 -9.28 -8.18
N ILE A 19 17.58 -8.80 -9.03
CA ILE A 19 17.94 -9.46 -10.27
C ILE A 19 18.94 -10.57 -9.93
N LEU A 20 18.57 -11.82 -10.25
CA LEU A 20 19.26 -13.04 -9.80
C LEU A 20 20.42 -13.42 -10.74
N PHE A 21 21.45 -12.60 -10.74
CA PHE A 21 22.77 -12.94 -11.27
C PHE A 21 23.67 -13.53 -10.17
N PRO A 22 24.84 -14.11 -10.51
CA PRO A 22 25.84 -14.52 -9.51
C PRO A 22 26.25 -13.38 -8.57
N THR A 23 26.36 -12.16 -9.11
CA THR A 23 26.42 -10.91 -8.34
C THR A 23 25.06 -10.21 -8.45
N PRO A 24 24.17 -10.34 -7.45
CA PRO A 24 22.80 -9.86 -7.60
C PRO A 24 22.69 -8.34 -7.62
N VAL A 25 21.83 -7.82 -8.48
CA VAL A 25 21.50 -6.38 -8.54
C VAL A 25 20.20 -6.12 -7.78
N ARG A 26 20.22 -5.16 -6.87
CA ARG A 26 19.06 -4.79 -6.04
C ARG A 26 18.30 -3.63 -6.67
N THR A 27 16.97 -3.73 -6.75
CA THR A 27 16.10 -2.62 -7.17
C THR A 27 15.48 -1.90 -5.96
N PRO A 28 15.07 -0.61 -6.09
CA PRO A 28 15.22 0.25 -7.25
C PRO A 28 16.69 0.47 -7.65
N TYR A 29 17.01 0.44 -8.95
CA TYR A 29 18.37 0.53 -9.49
C TYR A 29 18.50 1.69 -10.49
N ILE A 30 19.69 2.27 -10.59
CA ILE A 30 20.01 3.32 -11.55
C ILE A 30 20.97 2.72 -12.57
N ILE A 31 20.57 2.73 -13.83
CA ILE A 31 21.45 2.42 -14.96
C ILE A 31 22.38 3.61 -15.20
N ASP A 32 23.69 3.35 -15.23
CA ASP A 32 24.65 4.26 -15.84
C ASP A 32 24.51 4.14 -17.36
N THR A 33 23.93 5.17 -17.97
CA THR A 33 23.66 5.19 -19.42
C THR A 33 24.92 5.13 -20.28
N ALA A 34 26.08 5.54 -19.76
CA ALA A 34 27.34 5.39 -20.48
C ALA A 34 27.76 3.91 -20.61
N SER A 35 27.29 3.06 -19.70
CA SER A 35 27.57 1.62 -19.67
C SER A 35 26.56 0.77 -20.44
N LEU A 36 25.51 1.35 -21.04
CA LEU A 36 24.46 0.55 -21.71
C LEU A 36 24.97 -0.26 -22.90
N ASN A 37 26.05 0.19 -23.55
CA ASN A 37 26.70 -0.57 -24.63
C ASN A 37 27.87 -1.44 -24.13
N ASP A 38 28.15 -1.45 -22.82
CA ASP A 38 29.13 -2.32 -22.19
C ASP A 38 28.47 -3.66 -21.87
N ALA A 39 29.03 -4.73 -22.43
CA ALA A 39 28.54 -6.09 -22.24
C ALA A 39 28.64 -6.53 -20.77
N HIS A 40 29.60 -5.99 -20.00
CA HIS A 40 29.79 -6.32 -18.59
C HIS A 40 28.91 -5.53 -17.62
N SER A 41 28.08 -4.59 -18.12
CA SER A 41 27.05 -3.95 -17.31
C SER A 41 25.93 -4.95 -17.00
N PRO A 42 25.29 -4.91 -15.82
CA PRO A 42 24.19 -5.83 -15.50
C PRO A 42 23.00 -5.76 -16.46
N ILE A 43 22.87 -4.64 -17.18
CA ILE A 43 21.87 -4.41 -18.22
C ILE A 43 22.59 -3.79 -19.40
N THR A 44 22.49 -4.43 -20.56
CA THR A 44 23.06 -3.95 -21.82
C THR A 44 21.97 -3.79 -22.86
N ASP A 45 22.15 -2.83 -23.76
CA ASP A 45 21.25 -2.55 -24.86
C ASP A 45 21.83 -3.08 -26.18
N ALA A 46 21.12 -4.03 -26.82
CA ALA A 46 21.50 -4.52 -28.13
C ALA A 46 21.26 -3.48 -29.25
N GLY A 47 20.61 -2.37 -28.93
CA GLY A 47 20.55 -1.16 -29.73
C GLY A 47 19.51 -1.17 -30.85
N SER A 48 19.52 -0.08 -31.60
CA SER A 48 18.53 0.20 -32.65
C SER A 48 18.62 -0.72 -33.88
N ILE A 49 17.47 -1.11 -34.41
CA ILE A 49 17.31 -1.81 -35.71
C ILE A 49 16.71 -0.93 -36.81
N TRP A 50 16.85 0.40 -36.71
CA TRP A 50 16.39 1.31 -37.77
C TRP A 50 17.15 1.11 -39.10
N ASN A 51 18.42 0.71 -39.03
CA ASN A 51 19.34 0.66 -40.19
C ASN A 51 20.00 -0.72 -40.39
N ILE A 52 19.53 -1.76 -39.71
CA ILE A 52 20.09 -3.12 -39.81
C ILE A 52 18.99 -4.14 -40.05
N SER A 53 19.36 -5.28 -40.65
CA SER A 53 18.49 -6.43 -40.87
C SER A 53 18.24 -7.21 -39.57
N ILE A 54 17.20 -8.07 -39.59
CA ILE A 54 16.88 -8.93 -38.43
C ILE A 54 18.02 -9.92 -38.19
N GLU A 55 18.61 -10.46 -39.26
CA GLU A 55 19.74 -11.39 -39.20
C GLU A 55 20.97 -10.74 -38.55
N GLU A 56 21.25 -9.47 -38.85
CA GLU A 56 22.32 -8.70 -38.19
C GLU A 56 22.01 -8.45 -36.71
N ALA A 57 20.74 -8.20 -36.37
CA ALA A 57 20.31 -8.00 -35.00
C ALA A 57 20.43 -9.29 -34.17
N GLU A 58 20.02 -10.43 -34.72
CA GLU A 58 20.19 -11.76 -34.13
C GLU A 58 21.68 -12.10 -33.91
N GLU A 59 22.52 -11.83 -34.90
CA GLU A 59 23.98 -12.01 -34.80
C GLU A 59 24.58 -11.15 -33.68
N ARG A 60 24.13 -9.89 -33.55
CA ARG A 60 24.58 -9.00 -32.47
C ARG A 60 24.21 -9.57 -31.10
N ILE A 61 22.97 -10.01 -30.91
CA ILE A 61 22.54 -10.61 -29.63
C ILE A 61 23.34 -11.86 -29.34
N ARG A 62 23.59 -12.72 -30.33
CA ARG A 62 24.36 -13.95 -30.14
C ARG A 62 25.77 -13.63 -29.64
N LYS A 63 26.44 -12.65 -30.24
CA LYS A 63 27.78 -12.19 -29.80
C LYS A 63 27.77 -11.67 -28.36
N ILE A 64 26.81 -10.80 -28.02
CA ILE A 64 26.68 -10.29 -26.65
C ILE A 64 26.45 -11.45 -25.69
N ARG A 65 25.56 -12.39 -26.00
CA ARG A 65 25.27 -13.54 -25.13
C ARG A 65 26.47 -14.49 -24.98
N GLU A 66 27.25 -14.73 -26.05
CA GLU A 66 28.49 -15.51 -26.01
C GLU A 66 29.53 -14.88 -25.08
N GLU A 67 29.58 -13.55 -25.00
CA GLU A 67 30.50 -12.79 -24.14
C GLU A 67 30.08 -12.78 -22.67
N VAL A 68 28.79 -12.58 -22.38
CA VAL A 68 28.29 -12.26 -21.02
C VAL A 68 27.60 -13.43 -20.32
N GLY A 69 27.26 -14.50 -21.05
CA GLY A 69 26.47 -15.60 -20.52
C GLY A 69 25.11 -15.13 -19.97
N ASP A 70 24.67 -15.68 -18.84
CA ASP A 70 23.39 -15.35 -18.21
C ASP A 70 23.49 -14.26 -17.12
N GLU A 71 24.63 -13.56 -17.05
CA GLU A 71 24.91 -12.57 -15.99
C GLU A 71 24.46 -11.14 -16.34
N THR A 72 23.90 -10.95 -17.54
CA THR A 72 23.43 -9.65 -18.04
C THR A 72 22.05 -9.79 -18.67
N ILE A 73 21.16 -8.84 -18.36
CA ILE A 73 19.92 -8.64 -19.12
C ILE A 73 20.24 -7.92 -20.42
N ILE A 74 19.93 -8.55 -21.54
CA ILE A 74 20.04 -7.93 -22.86
C ILE A 74 18.69 -7.32 -23.21
N ILE A 75 18.60 -5.98 -23.23
CA ILE A 75 17.47 -5.29 -23.87
C ILE A 75 17.55 -5.62 -25.36
N LEU A 76 16.51 -6.29 -25.85
CA LEU A 76 16.49 -6.76 -27.22
C LEU A 76 16.52 -5.59 -28.21
N PRO A 77 17.06 -5.82 -29.42
CA PRO A 77 17.11 -4.80 -30.45
C PRO A 77 15.72 -4.24 -30.75
N HIS A 78 15.64 -2.93 -30.96
CA HIS A 78 14.37 -2.23 -30.95
C HIS A 78 14.29 -1.10 -31.98
N GLN A 79 13.07 -0.74 -32.36
CA GLN A 79 12.73 0.46 -33.15
C GLN A 79 11.81 1.33 -32.29
N ASP A 80 12.40 2.19 -31.47
CA ASP A 80 11.61 3.01 -30.55
C ASP A 80 10.69 3.98 -31.28
N LEU A 81 9.44 4.03 -30.85
CA LEU A 81 8.40 4.87 -31.41
C LEU A 81 8.03 6.00 -30.46
N THR A 82 7.53 7.11 -31.01
CA THR A 82 6.90 8.14 -30.18
C THR A 82 5.52 7.67 -29.73
N LEU A 83 5.05 8.15 -28.58
CA LEU A 83 3.74 7.78 -28.02
C LEU A 83 2.53 8.25 -28.85
N GLU A 84 2.76 8.93 -29.98
CA GLU A 84 1.74 9.46 -30.89
C GLU A 84 1.60 8.60 -32.16
N VAL A 85 2.47 7.61 -32.36
CA VAL A 85 2.38 6.72 -33.51
C VAL A 85 1.06 5.91 -33.45
N PRO A 86 0.27 5.86 -34.55
CA PRO A 86 -0.98 5.10 -34.59
C PRO A 86 -0.79 3.62 -34.28
N GLU A 87 -1.74 3.02 -33.56
CA GLU A 87 -1.65 1.62 -33.09
C GLU A 87 -1.46 0.62 -34.24
N ASP A 88 -2.06 0.86 -35.42
CA ASP A 88 -1.88 -0.02 -36.59
C ASP A 88 -0.45 0.00 -37.14
N VAL A 89 0.24 1.14 -37.02
CA VAL A 89 1.64 1.28 -37.39
C VAL A 89 2.53 0.60 -36.34
N VAL A 90 2.23 0.79 -35.06
CA VAL A 90 2.93 0.12 -33.94
C VAL A 90 2.87 -1.40 -34.09
N MET A 91 1.71 -1.96 -34.42
CA MET A 91 1.53 -3.41 -34.65
C MET A 91 2.38 -3.90 -35.83
N LYS A 92 2.28 -3.24 -36.99
CA LYS A 92 3.06 -3.61 -38.20
C LYS A 92 4.57 -3.56 -37.97
N ILE A 93 5.05 -2.58 -37.21
CA ILE A 93 6.47 -2.47 -36.86
C ILE A 93 6.84 -3.61 -35.91
N SER A 94 6.05 -3.83 -34.86
CA SER A 94 6.32 -4.86 -33.85
C SER A 94 6.47 -6.25 -34.44
N GLU A 95 5.59 -6.64 -35.37
CA GLU A 95 5.65 -7.92 -36.09
C GLU A 95 6.93 -8.11 -36.92
N ARG A 96 7.51 -7.01 -37.44
CA ARG A 96 8.71 -7.03 -38.28
C ARG A 96 10.01 -6.94 -37.50
N THR A 97 9.93 -6.49 -36.25
CA THR A 97 11.09 -6.23 -35.39
C THR A 97 11.32 -7.30 -34.35
N GLU A 98 10.60 -8.41 -34.47
CA GLU A 98 10.61 -9.42 -33.44
C GLU A 98 11.90 -10.23 -33.47
N VAL A 99 12.59 -10.26 -32.34
CA VAL A 99 13.78 -11.08 -32.14
C VAL A 99 13.62 -11.87 -30.85
N GLU A 100 14.17 -13.08 -30.83
CA GLU A 100 14.20 -13.97 -29.66
C GLU A 100 15.63 -14.23 -29.21
N SER A 101 15.81 -14.49 -27.92
CA SER A 101 17.10 -14.84 -27.33
C SER A 101 16.93 -15.71 -26.10
N THR A 102 17.95 -16.49 -25.80
CA THR A 102 18.04 -17.26 -24.55
C THR A 102 18.60 -16.43 -23.41
N GLY A 103 18.38 -16.87 -22.17
CA GLY A 103 18.87 -16.19 -20.97
C GLY A 103 18.00 -14.98 -20.56
N PRO A 104 18.53 -14.09 -19.71
CA PRO A 104 17.80 -12.91 -19.24
C PRO A 104 17.63 -11.86 -20.34
N ILE A 105 16.39 -11.44 -20.61
CA ILE A 105 16.07 -10.49 -21.69
C ILE A 105 15.19 -9.33 -21.24
N GLY A 106 15.38 -8.18 -21.89
CA GLY A 106 14.54 -7.00 -21.77
C GLY A 106 13.76 -6.71 -23.06
N ARG A 107 12.53 -6.22 -22.95
CA ARG A 107 11.70 -5.85 -24.11
C ARG A 107 11.12 -4.45 -23.97
N ILE A 108 10.96 -3.77 -25.09
CA ILE A 108 10.17 -2.54 -25.14
C ILE A 108 8.69 -2.88 -24.98
N PHE A 109 8.01 -2.28 -24.01
CA PHE A 109 6.58 -2.44 -23.82
C PHE A 109 5.80 -1.52 -24.76
N ARG A 110 4.93 -2.10 -25.57
CA ARG A 110 4.05 -1.38 -26.50
C ARG A 110 2.59 -1.73 -26.22
N LYS A 111 1.77 -0.70 -25.97
CA LYS A 111 0.33 -0.89 -25.77
C LYS A 111 -0.32 -1.40 -27.05
N GLY A 112 -1.24 -2.35 -26.90
CA GLY A 112 -1.97 -2.96 -28.02
C GLY A 112 -1.22 -4.07 -28.73
N VAL A 113 0.03 -4.34 -28.36
CA VAL A 113 0.81 -5.48 -28.86
C VAL A 113 0.79 -6.59 -27.80
N ASP A 114 0.68 -7.84 -28.25
CA ASP A 114 0.72 -8.99 -27.36
C ASP A 114 2.03 -9.01 -26.56
N VAL A 115 1.89 -9.01 -25.23
CA VAL A 115 3.03 -8.94 -24.32
C VAL A 115 3.73 -10.29 -24.28
N LYS A 116 4.90 -10.35 -24.94
CA LYS A 116 5.81 -11.49 -24.83
C LYS A 116 6.63 -11.39 -23.58
N LYS A 117 6.82 -12.54 -22.94
CA LYS A 117 7.59 -12.72 -21.73
C LYS A 117 9.01 -12.11 -21.84
N ALA A 118 9.40 -11.38 -20.80
CA ALA A 118 10.74 -10.83 -20.59
C ALA A 118 11.03 -10.74 -19.09
N ASP A 119 12.29 -10.55 -18.69
CA ASP A 119 12.69 -10.31 -17.30
C ASP A 119 12.74 -8.81 -16.94
N LEU A 120 12.76 -7.97 -17.98
CA LEU A 120 12.69 -6.52 -17.90
C LEU A 120 11.75 -5.98 -18.98
N TYR A 121 10.86 -5.05 -18.61
CA TYR A 121 10.10 -4.26 -19.58
C TYR A 121 10.52 -2.79 -19.53
N VAL A 122 10.84 -2.23 -20.69
CA VAL A 122 11.17 -0.81 -20.86
C VAL A 122 9.90 -0.06 -21.23
N MET A 123 9.59 1.00 -20.49
CA MET A 123 8.48 1.89 -20.85
C MET A 123 8.87 2.78 -22.03
N GLU A 124 8.41 2.44 -23.23
CA GLU A 124 8.71 3.18 -24.47
C GLU A 124 8.32 4.66 -24.34
N GLY A 125 9.22 5.56 -24.76
CA GLY A 125 8.95 6.99 -24.76
C GLY A 125 8.73 7.62 -23.38
N ALA A 126 9.14 6.96 -22.28
CA ALA A 126 8.93 7.43 -20.91
C ALA A 126 9.34 8.89 -20.69
N GLY A 127 10.49 9.32 -21.22
CA GLY A 127 10.96 10.71 -21.09
C GLY A 127 10.02 11.78 -21.68
N SER A 128 9.13 11.40 -22.60
CA SER A 128 8.11 12.31 -23.17
C SER A 128 6.87 12.50 -22.28
N LEU A 129 6.78 11.74 -21.18
CA LEU A 129 5.67 11.80 -20.23
C LEU A 129 5.90 12.81 -19.09
N GLU A 130 7.08 13.44 -19.03
CA GLU A 130 7.38 14.50 -18.06
C GLU A 130 6.31 15.62 -18.16
N GLY A 131 5.74 16.01 -17.03
CA GLY A 131 4.69 17.02 -16.97
C GLY A 131 3.27 16.52 -17.32
N ASN A 132 3.11 15.30 -17.85
CA ASN A 132 1.79 14.71 -18.13
C ASN A 132 1.48 13.53 -17.20
N ALA A 133 1.11 13.85 -15.95
CA ALA A 133 0.85 12.86 -14.90
C ALA A 133 -0.25 11.84 -15.27
N ARG A 134 -1.30 12.27 -16.00
CA ARG A 134 -2.40 11.39 -16.40
C ARG A 134 -1.92 10.34 -17.41
N LYS A 135 -1.30 10.78 -18.51
CA LYS A 135 -0.80 9.87 -19.55
C LYS A 135 0.30 8.95 -18.99
N PHE A 136 1.13 9.46 -18.07
CA PHE A 136 2.10 8.64 -17.34
C PHE A 136 1.46 7.50 -16.56
N LEU A 137 0.49 7.82 -15.69
CA LEU A 137 -0.18 6.81 -14.86
C LEU A 137 -0.97 5.80 -15.69
N GLU A 138 -1.68 6.25 -16.73
CA GLU A 138 -2.37 5.36 -17.66
C GLU A 138 -1.40 4.34 -18.28
N ARG A 139 -0.25 4.79 -18.78
CA ARG A 139 0.77 3.91 -19.37
C ARG A 139 1.41 2.98 -18.35
N LEU A 140 1.68 3.46 -17.13
CA LEU A 140 2.24 2.64 -16.06
C LEU A 140 1.28 1.54 -15.64
N ILE A 141 -0.01 1.86 -15.46
CA ILE A 141 -1.03 0.90 -15.05
C ILE A 141 -1.27 -0.13 -16.16
N ASP A 142 -1.35 0.32 -17.43
CA ASP A 142 -1.45 -0.59 -18.58
C ASP A 142 -0.27 -1.57 -18.62
N LEU A 143 0.96 -1.07 -18.45
CA LEU A 143 2.16 -1.90 -18.40
C LEU A 143 2.10 -2.90 -17.25
N LYS A 144 1.88 -2.42 -16.02
CA LYS A 144 1.80 -3.25 -14.80
C LYS A 144 0.70 -4.31 -14.88
N GLY A 145 -0.43 -4.00 -15.52
CA GLY A 145 -1.55 -4.93 -15.69
C GLY A 145 -1.33 -5.99 -16.78
N SER A 146 -0.36 -5.76 -17.67
CA SER A 146 -0.11 -6.66 -18.82
C SER A 146 1.11 -7.56 -18.64
N VAL A 147 1.94 -7.32 -17.61
CA VAL A 147 3.19 -8.06 -17.36
C VAL A 147 3.10 -8.88 -16.08
N ALA A 148 3.92 -9.92 -15.97
CA ALA A 148 3.98 -10.72 -14.75
C ALA A 148 4.51 -9.89 -13.56
N PRO A 149 3.97 -10.07 -12.34
CA PRO A 149 4.39 -9.30 -11.17
C PRO A 149 5.88 -9.48 -10.83
N ASP A 150 6.48 -10.61 -11.14
CA ASP A 150 7.92 -10.89 -10.94
C ASP A 150 8.76 -10.50 -12.17
N THR A 151 8.44 -9.36 -12.79
CA THR A 151 9.25 -8.74 -13.85
C THR A 151 9.70 -7.34 -13.45
N ALA A 152 10.93 -6.93 -13.78
CA ALA A 152 11.42 -5.58 -13.54
C ALA A 152 10.87 -4.58 -14.58
N ILE A 153 10.72 -3.32 -14.18
CA ILE A 153 10.26 -2.22 -15.05
C ILE A 153 11.28 -1.10 -15.08
N TYR A 154 11.75 -0.78 -16.28
CA TYR A 154 12.70 0.29 -16.56
C TYR A 154 12.00 1.51 -17.16
N LEU A 155 12.30 2.67 -16.58
CA LEU A 155 11.79 3.98 -16.97
C LEU A 155 12.93 4.89 -17.48
N PRO A 156 13.18 4.90 -18.80
CA PRO A 156 14.29 5.67 -19.38
C PRO A 156 14.02 7.18 -19.41
N ASN A 157 15.08 7.98 -19.22
CA ASN A 157 15.14 9.42 -19.46
C ASN A 157 14.01 10.24 -18.80
N LEU A 158 13.62 9.89 -17.57
CA LEU A 158 12.56 10.60 -16.84
C LEU A 158 12.94 10.95 -15.39
N CYS A 159 13.83 10.18 -14.79
CA CYS A 159 14.14 10.27 -13.37
C CYS A 159 15.02 11.48 -13.05
N THR A 160 14.72 12.16 -11.95
CA THR A 160 15.51 13.24 -11.36
C THR A 160 15.58 13.02 -9.86
N PRO A 161 16.53 13.64 -9.14
CA PRO A 161 16.54 13.54 -7.68
C PRO A 161 15.23 13.97 -7.01
N ALA A 162 14.50 14.93 -7.58
CA ALA A 162 13.22 15.41 -7.04
C ALA A 162 12.06 14.41 -7.22
N ASN A 163 12.07 13.60 -8.28
CA ASN A 163 10.95 12.70 -8.60
C ASN A 163 11.24 11.22 -8.32
N ALA A 164 12.49 10.83 -8.05
CA ALA A 164 12.90 9.43 -7.99
C ALA A 164 12.07 8.59 -7.00
N ALA A 165 11.87 9.09 -5.78
CA ALA A 165 11.06 8.38 -4.79
C ALA A 165 9.59 8.24 -5.21
N MET A 166 9.01 9.22 -5.90
CA MET A 166 7.64 9.14 -6.42
C MET A 166 7.53 8.06 -7.49
N LEU A 167 8.49 7.99 -8.42
CA LEU A 167 8.52 6.95 -9.45
C LEU A 167 8.62 5.55 -8.83
N VAL A 168 9.48 5.39 -7.83
CA VAL A 168 9.57 4.16 -7.03
C VAL A 168 8.26 3.86 -6.31
N TYR A 169 7.62 4.85 -5.68
CA TYR A 169 6.34 4.71 -4.99
C TYR A 169 5.23 4.16 -5.90
N LEU A 170 5.21 4.61 -7.16
CA LEU A 170 4.26 4.16 -8.18
C LEU A 170 4.60 2.78 -8.76
N GLY A 171 5.75 2.20 -8.40
CA GLY A 171 6.14 0.83 -8.73
C GLY A 171 7.20 0.68 -9.82
N ILE A 172 7.98 1.73 -10.11
CA ILE A 172 9.14 1.64 -11.01
C ILE A 172 10.31 0.96 -10.29
N ASP A 173 11.01 0.06 -10.98
CA ASP A 173 12.16 -0.69 -10.42
C ASP A 173 13.50 -0.16 -10.89
N ILE A 174 13.57 0.35 -12.11
CA ILE A 174 14.83 0.73 -12.72
C ILE A 174 14.62 2.09 -13.38
N VAL A 175 15.58 2.98 -13.15
CA VAL A 175 15.68 4.32 -13.74
C VAL A 175 17.08 4.48 -14.32
N ASP A 176 17.37 5.61 -14.96
CA ASP A 176 18.70 5.92 -15.47
C ASP A 176 19.19 7.31 -15.04
N ASP A 177 20.45 7.60 -15.34
CA ASP A 177 21.11 8.86 -15.03
C ASP A 177 21.10 9.88 -16.19
N THR A 178 20.36 9.61 -17.28
CA THR A 178 20.32 10.46 -18.49
C THR A 178 20.04 11.92 -18.16
N LYS A 179 18.99 12.16 -17.36
CA LYS A 179 18.58 13.52 -16.95
C LYS A 179 19.63 14.20 -16.08
N ALA A 180 20.33 13.46 -15.23
CA ALA A 180 21.39 14.00 -14.39
C ALA A 180 22.57 14.50 -15.23
N ILE A 181 22.98 13.73 -16.24
CA ILE A 181 24.05 14.06 -17.19
C ILE A 181 23.65 15.25 -18.07
N ILE A 182 22.49 15.19 -18.73
CA ILE A 182 22.02 16.29 -19.61
C ILE A 182 21.92 17.61 -18.83
N ALA A 183 21.46 17.56 -17.59
CA ALA A 183 21.40 18.72 -16.72
C ALA A 183 22.78 19.27 -16.38
N GLY A 184 23.75 18.42 -16.06
CA GLY A 184 25.13 18.85 -15.84
C GLY A 184 25.75 19.53 -17.07
N CYS A 185 25.56 18.95 -18.25
CA CYS A 185 25.95 19.57 -19.53
C CYS A 185 25.27 20.92 -19.77
N SER A 186 24.11 21.16 -19.17
CA SER A 186 23.31 22.39 -19.31
C SER A 186 23.51 23.39 -18.16
N ASP A 187 24.52 23.21 -17.30
CA ASP A 187 24.73 24.01 -16.08
C ASP A 187 23.51 24.04 -15.14
N ILE A 188 22.79 22.92 -15.07
CA ILE A 188 21.64 22.70 -14.18
C ILE A 188 22.06 21.77 -13.04
N TYR A 189 22.00 22.32 -11.83
CA TYR A 189 22.26 21.64 -10.57
C TYR A 189 20.96 21.08 -10.01
N MET A 190 20.92 19.79 -9.65
CA MET A 190 19.70 19.10 -9.21
C MET A 190 19.78 18.68 -7.75
N THR A 191 18.70 18.90 -7.00
CA THR A 191 18.50 18.34 -5.66
C THR A 191 17.12 17.70 -5.56
N THR A 192 16.81 17.09 -4.41
CA THR A 192 15.46 16.61 -4.12
C THR A 192 14.43 17.74 -4.04
N ALA A 193 14.88 18.99 -3.83
CA ALA A 193 14.03 20.18 -3.82
C ALA A 193 13.82 20.81 -5.21
N GLY A 194 14.47 20.28 -6.27
CA GLY A 194 14.24 20.70 -7.65
C GLY A 194 15.52 20.97 -8.45
N LYS A 195 15.36 21.71 -9.54
CA LYS A 195 16.41 22.05 -10.52
C LYS A 195 16.80 23.53 -10.37
N TYR A 196 18.10 23.82 -10.39
CA TYR A 196 18.66 25.17 -10.22
C TYR A 196 19.63 25.48 -11.35
N PHE A 197 19.46 26.64 -12.00
CA PHE A 197 20.44 27.14 -12.96
C PHE A 197 21.66 27.68 -12.23
N LEU A 198 22.86 27.22 -12.59
CA LEU A 198 24.10 27.57 -11.89
C LEU A 198 24.29 29.09 -11.75
N ASP A 199 23.97 29.86 -12.78
CA ASP A 199 24.13 31.32 -12.80
C ASP A 199 23.23 32.05 -11.79
N SER A 200 22.15 31.41 -11.32
CA SER A 200 21.21 31.99 -10.35
C SER A 200 21.48 31.57 -8.90
N MET A 201 22.46 30.71 -8.65
CA MET A 201 22.75 30.19 -7.31
C MET A 201 23.70 31.10 -6.50
N THR A 202 23.57 31.11 -5.18
CA THR A 202 24.48 31.86 -4.29
C THR A 202 25.34 30.95 -3.42
N GLU A 203 24.94 29.69 -3.25
CA GLU A 203 25.66 28.68 -2.49
C GLU A 203 25.33 27.30 -3.08
N LEU A 204 26.23 26.33 -2.91
CA LEU A 204 25.99 24.92 -3.20
C LEU A 204 25.34 24.23 -1.99
N PRO A 205 24.04 23.88 -2.02
CA PRO A 205 23.33 23.28 -0.89
C PRO A 205 23.60 21.77 -0.77
N CYS A 206 24.84 21.33 -0.98
CA CYS A 206 25.26 19.93 -0.90
C CYS A 206 26.69 19.83 -0.37
N ARG A 207 26.99 18.70 0.26
CA ARG A 207 28.32 18.39 0.81
C ARG A 207 28.85 17.03 0.30
N CYS A 208 28.40 16.58 -0.88
CA CYS A 208 29.00 15.42 -1.54
C CYS A 208 30.44 15.72 -2.00
N GLU A 209 31.20 14.69 -2.39
CA GLU A 209 32.60 14.82 -2.81
C GLU A 209 32.80 15.79 -3.99
N ALA A 210 31.79 15.98 -4.84
CA ALA A 210 31.85 16.94 -5.93
C ALA A 210 31.71 18.40 -5.45
N CYS A 211 30.91 18.65 -4.41
CA CYS A 211 30.55 20.00 -3.95
C CYS A 211 31.37 20.49 -2.76
N ALA A 212 31.76 19.58 -1.85
CA ALA A 212 32.47 19.93 -0.64
C ALA A 212 33.80 20.69 -0.87
N PRO A 213 34.60 20.37 -1.91
CA PRO A 213 35.89 21.01 -2.13
C PRO A 213 35.85 22.35 -2.89
N ILE A 214 34.69 22.80 -3.39
CA ILE A 214 34.60 23.92 -4.35
C ILE A 214 33.51 24.92 -3.94
N THR A 215 33.75 26.20 -4.21
CA THR A 215 32.77 27.29 -4.07
C THR A 215 31.93 27.48 -5.33
N ILE A 216 30.83 28.22 -5.23
CA ILE A 216 29.99 28.51 -6.41
C ILE A 216 30.73 29.40 -7.43
N GLU A 217 31.58 30.32 -6.97
CA GLU A 217 32.40 31.18 -7.82
C GLU A 217 33.44 30.39 -8.59
N GLU A 218 34.15 29.47 -7.92
CA GLU A 218 35.12 28.58 -8.56
C GLU A 218 34.45 27.68 -9.59
N LEU A 219 33.29 27.09 -9.25
CA LEU A 219 32.54 26.22 -10.16
C LEU A 219 32.11 26.97 -11.44
N ARG A 220 31.67 28.23 -11.33
CA ARG A 220 31.32 29.06 -12.50
C ARG A 220 32.54 29.38 -13.36
N ALA A 221 33.69 29.62 -12.75
CA ALA A 221 34.92 29.95 -13.44
C ALA A 221 35.56 28.75 -14.17
N MET A 222 35.13 27.52 -13.87
CA MET A 222 35.64 26.31 -14.53
C MET A 222 35.36 26.29 -16.04
N PRO A 223 36.23 25.64 -16.85
CA PRO A 223 35.93 25.30 -18.23
C PRO A 223 34.63 24.50 -18.34
N LYS A 224 33.87 24.71 -19.43
CA LYS A 224 32.54 24.12 -19.61
C LYS A 224 32.53 22.59 -19.48
N ALA A 225 33.55 21.91 -20.01
CA ALA A 225 33.64 20.45 -19.93
C ALA A 225 33.84 19.96 -18.48
N ASP A 226 34.82 20.52 -17.76
CA ASP A 226 35.11 20.15 -16.37
C ASP A 226 33.94 20.49 -15.44
N ARG A 227 33.30 21.64 -15.69
CA ARG A 227 32.09 22.07 -15.00
C ARG A 227 30.92 21.11 -15.21
N ALA A 228 30.67 20.71 -16.46
CA ALA A 228 29.63 19.77 -16.80
C ALA A 228 29.84 18.41 -16.14
N GLU A 229 31.08 17.91 -16.12
CA GLU A 229 31.43 16.65 -15.45
C GLU A 229 31.19 16.73 -13.93
N LEU A 230 31.64 17.81 -13.29
CA LEU A 230 31.44 18.00 -11.85
C LEU A 230 29.96 18.09 -11.48
N ILE A 231 29.16 18.86 -12.23
CA ILE A 231 27.71 18.98 -11.98
C ILE A 231 27.00 17.65 -12.28
N SER A 232 27.36 16.94 -13.34
CA SER A 232 26.79 15.62 -13.65
C SER A 232 27.06 14.62 -12.53
N ARG A 233 28.28 14.59 -12.01
CA ARG A 233 28.64 13.77 -10.84
C ARG A 233 27.84 14.16 -9.60
N HIS A 234 27.66 15.45 -9.33
CA HIS A 234 26.78 15.90 -8.24
C HIS A 234 25.33 15.41 -8.44
N ASN A 235 24.76 15.62 -9.63
CA ASN A 235 23.38 15.24 -9.93
C ASN A 235 23.17 13.72 -9.77
N ARG A 236 24.15 12.90 -10.21
CA ARG A 236 24.15 11.44 -9.99
C ARG A 236 24.21 11.09 -8.51
N ASN A 237 25.11 11.70 -7.74
CA ASN A 237 25.19 11.48 -6.29
C ASN A 237 23.86 11.79 -5.58
N MET A 238 23.16 12.85 -5.99
CA MET A 238 21.85 13.19 -5.44
C MET A 238 20.77 12.17 -5.81
N LEU A 239 20.79 11.69 -7.06
CA LEU A 239 19.88 10.65 -7.53
C LEU A 239 20.11 9.32 -6.80
N GLU A 240 21.36 8.90 -6.64
CA GLU A 240 21.75 7.70 -5.90
C GLU A 240 21.33 7.78 -4.43
N ALA A 241 21.60 8.92 -3.77
CA ALA A 241 21.19 9.14 -2.38
C ALA A 241 19.67 8.99 -2.22
N GLU A 242 18.90 9.54 -3.16
CA GLU A 242 17.44 9.45 -3.14
C GLU A 242 16.93 8.02 -3.35
N ILE A 243 17.53 7.27 -4.28
CA ILE A 243 17.17 5.86 -4.51
C ILE A 243 17.53 4.98 -3.30
N VAL A 244 18.67 5.23 -2.64
CA VAL A 244 19.02 4.57 -1.37
C VAL A 244 18.01 4.89 -0.27
N LEU A 245 17.63 6.17 -0.13
CA LEU A 245 16.63 6.61 0.84
C LEU A 245 15.27 5.96 0.57
N ALA A 246 14.82 5.92 -0.69
CA ALA A 246 13.57 5.28 -1.07
C ALA A 246 13.55 3.79 -0.67
N ARG A 247 14.66 3.06 -0.86
CA ARG A 247 14.78 1.67 -0.37
C ARG A 247 14.62 1.59 1.15
N GLU A 248 15.24 2.48 1.91
CA GLU A 248 15.12 2.45 3.36
C GLU A 248 13.71 2.78 3.85
N ARG A 249 13.02 3.69 3.14
CA ARG A 249 11.62 4.01 3.39
C ARG A 249 10.69 2.84 3.08
N ILE A 250 10.97 2.06 2.03
CA ILE A 250 10.25 0.80 1.75
C ILE A 250 10.45 -0.20 2.91
N ARG A 251 11.69 -0.44 3.34
CA ARG A 251 11.97 -1.36 4.47
C ARG A 251 11.27 -0.92 5.76
N SER A 252 11.23 0.38 5.98
CA SER A 252 10.60 0.99 7.15
C SER A 252 9.08 1.10 7.06
N GLY A 253 8.47 0.86 5.88
CA GLY A 253 7.03 0.98 5.63
C GLY A 253 6.49 2.40 5.77
N ASN A 254 7.29 3.42 5.43
CA ASN A 254 6.90 4.83 5.52
C ASN A 254 7.25 5.63 4.26
N LEU A 255 7.26 4.98 3.09
CA LEU A 255 7.48 5.68 1.83
C LEU A 255 6.34 6.65 1.54
N ARG A 256 5.08 6.28 1.78
CA ARG A 256 3.92 7.15 1.54
C ARG A 256 4.04 8.49 2.28
N GLU A 257 4.43 8.50 3.55
CA GLU A 257 4.62 9.71 4.34
C GLU A 257 5.69 10.63 3.72
N TYR A 258 6.78 10.03 3.24
CA TYR A 258 7.84 10.77 2.57
C TYR A 258 7.35 11.38 1.24
N ILE A 259 6.56 10.63 0.48
CA ILE A 259 5.96 11.09 -0.78
C ILE A 259 4.98 12.25 -0.57
N GLU A 260 4.19 12.25 0.50
CA GLU A 260 3.30 13.38 0.82
C GLU A 260 4.06 14.67 1.11
N GLY A 261 5.28 14.57 1.65
CA GLY A 261 6.19 15.71 1.75
C GLY A 261 6.79 16.11 0.39
N GLN A 262 7.34 15.13 -0.33
CA GLN A 262 8.02 15.36 -1.61
C GLN A 262 7.09 15.88 -2.71
N CYS A 263 5.81 15.52 -2.71
CA CYS A 263 4.89 15.91 -3.79
C CYS A 263 4.72 17.44 -3.92
N ARG A 264 5.15 18.21 -2.92
CA ARG A 264 5.05 19.67 -2.88
C ARG A 264 6.22 20.39 -3.56
N THR A 265 7.25 19.68 -4.02
CA THR A 265 8.42 20.29 -4.69
C THR A 265 8.13 20.65 -6.16
N GLU A 266 7.28 19.88 -6.85
CA GLU A 266 6.93 20.11 -8.25
C GLU A 266 5.43 19.87 -8.51
N PRO A 267 4.75 20.70 -9.33
CA PRO A 267 3.34 20.50 -9.69
C PRO A 267 3.04 19.11 -10.27
N TRP A 268 3.98 18.55 -11.02
CA TRP A 268 3.85 17.22 -11.63
C TRP A 268 3.76 16.11 -10.57
N LEU A 269 4.51 16.21 -9.47
CA LEU A 269 4.46 15.25 -8.36
C LEU A 269 3.15 15.34 -7.58
N ALA A 270 2.68 16.56 -7.31
CA ALA A 270 1.37 16.76 -6.70
C ALA A 270 0.25 16.16 -7.56
N ALA A 271 0.32 16.32 -8.89
CA ALA A 271 -0.62 15.73 -9.82
C ALA A 271 -0.54 14.20 -9.84
N LEU A 272 0.67 13.62 -9.85
CA LEU A 272 0.88 12.17 -9.79
C LEU A 272 0.26 11.57 -8.52
N LEU A 273 0.52 12.16 -7.35
CA LEU A 273 -0.02 11.66 -6.09
C LEU A 273 -1.55 11.66 -6.10
N ARG A 274 -2.16 12.80 -6.44
CA ARG A 274 -3.61 12.97 -6.50
C ARG A 274 -4.26 11.99 -7.48
N LEU A 275 -3.70 11.84 -8.67
CA LEU A 275 -4.24 10.92 -9.68
C LEU A 275 -4.03 9.46 -9.27
N SER A 276 -2.88 9.11 -8.67
CA SER A 276 -2.64 7.74 -8.18
C SER A 276 -3.63 7.34 -7.09
N ASP A 277 -4.04 8.28 -6.23
CA ASP A 277 -5.04 8.02 -5.19
C ASP A 277 -6.44 7.77 -5.78
N THR A 278 -6.75 8.35 -6.96
CA THR A 278 -7.99 8.01 -7.69
C THR A 278 -7.95 6.61 -8.30
N GLN A 279 -6.75 6.05 -8.52
CA GLN A 279 -6.53 4.68 -8.98
C GLN A 279 -6.46 3.72 -7.79
N TYR A 280 -7.49 3.78 -6.93
CA TYR A 280 -7.54 3.07 -5.65
C TYR A 280 -7.21 1.58 -5.78
N ASP A 281 -7.81 0.88 -6.74
CA ASP A 281 -7.63 -0.56 -6.91
C ASP A 281 -6.18 -0.95 -7.24
N TYR A 282 -5.45 -0.10 -8.00
CA TYR A 282 -4.04 -0.35 -8.32
C TYR A 282 -3.17 -0.25 -7.07
N MET A 283 -3.37 0.79 -6.26
CA MET A 283 -2.59 1.03 -5.05
C MET A 283 -2.96 0.06 -3.92
N GLU A 284 -4.25 -0.15 -3.69
CA GLU A 284 -4.77 -0.91 -2.55
C GLU A 284 -4.41 -2.39 -2.61
N LYS A 285 -4.41 -3.01 -3.80
CA LYS A 285 -4.08 -4.44 -3.96
C LYS A 285 -2.69 -4.80 -3.43
N GLN A 286 -1.75 -3.86 -3.50
CA GLN A 286 -0.35 -4.06 -3.14
C GLN A 286 -0.03 -3.53 -1.73
N THR A 287 -0.92 -2.75 -1.13
CA THR A 287 -0.74 -2.22 0.23
C THR A 287 -1.02 -3.31 1.29
N PRO A 288 -0.11 -3.55 2.24
CA PRO A 288 -0.32 -4.54 3.30
C PRO A 288 -1.51 -4.19 4.20
N ILE A 289 -2.11 -5.18 4.86
CA ILE A 289 -3.24 -4.93 5.78
C ILE A 289 -2.84 -4.24 7.09
N ALA A 290 -1.56 -4.33 7.45
CA ALA A 290 -1.00 -3.70 8.62
C ALA A 290 0.50 -3.44 8.40
N ARG A 291 0.98 -2.34 8.97
CA ARG A 291 2.40 -1.95 8.97
C ARG A 291 2.99 -2.14 10.37
N SER A 292 4.32 -2.25 10.45
CA SER A 292 5.05 -2.38 11.72
C SER A 292 5.28 -1.04 12.43
N ASN A 293 5.15 0.06 11.70
CA ASN A 293 5.37 1.42 12.17
C ASN A 293 4.04 2.18 12.37
N GLN A 294 4.14 3.37 12.98
CA GLN A 294 3.01 4.27 13.13
C GLN A 294 2.76 5.02 11.81
N MET A 295 1.50 5.08 11.38
CA MET A 295 1.07 5.86 10.22
C MET A 295 0.96 7.34 10.60
N LEU A 296 1.72 8.22 9.93
CA LEU A 296 1.59 9.67 10.16
C LEU A 296 0.55 10.24 9.20
N ALA A 297 -0.58 10.67 9.75
CA ALA A 297 -1.67 11.32 9.02
C ALA A 297 -1.63 12.84 9.26
N THR A 298 -0.71 13.51 8.58
CA THR A 298 -0.42 14.94 8.80
C THR A 298 -0.82 15.84 7.63
N THR A 299 -1.38 15.27 6.57
CA THR A 299 -1.73 15.95 5.32
C THR A 299 -3.14 15.59 4.88
N SER A 300 -3.76 16.41 4.04
CA SER A 300 -5.08 16.09 3.45
C SER A 300 -5.04 14.81 2.60
N GLU A 301 -3.90 14.53 1.95
CA GLU A 301 -3.65 13.31 1.18
C GLU A 301 -3.64 12.03 2.04
N SER A 302 -3.66 12.16 3.37
CA SER A 302 -3.80 11.02 4.29
C SER A 302 -5.20 10.40 4.24
N MET A 303 -6.25 11.16 3.92
CA MET A 303 -7.63 10.66 3.84
C MET A 303 -7.86 9.68 2.70
N THR A 304 -7.11 9.86 1.60
CA THR A 304 -7.20 9.05 0.38
C THR A 304 -6.23 7.87 0.37
N ARG A 305 -5.45 7.66 1.44
CA ARG A 305 -4.54 6.52 1.55
C ARG A 305 -5.30 5.20 1.46
N PRO A 306 -4.72 4.17 0.80
CA PRO A 306 -5.37 2.88 0.66
C PRO A 306 -5.84 2.25 1.98
N GLU A 307 -5.05 2.39 3.05
CA GLU A 307 -5.38 1.83 4.38
C GLU A 307 -6.56 2.53 5.04
N VAL A 308 -6.66 3.85 4.90
CA VAL A 308 -7.75 4.67 5.46
C VAL A 308 -9.06 4.33 4.75
N VAL A 309 -9.04 4.38 3.42
CA VAL A 309 -10.22 4.07 2.60
C VAL A 309 -10.60 2.60 2.76
N ARG A 310 -9.64 1.67 2.84
CA ARG A 310 -9.92 0.24 3.09
C ARG A 310 -10.59 0.04 4.45
N PHE A 311 -10.09 0.67 5.50
CA PHE A 311 -10.68 0.56 6.84
C PHE A 311 -12.13 1.04 6.85
N ALA A 312 -12.39 2.22 6.27
CA ALA A 312 -13.74 2.75 6.13
C ALA A 312 -14.65 1.82 5.30
N LYS A 313 -14.19 1.35 4.12
CA LYS A 313 -14.94 0.41 3.27
C LYS A 313 -15.26 -0.90 4.01
N ARG A 314 -14.28 -1.50 4.71
CA ARG A 314 -14.48 -2.75 5.45
C ARG A 314 -15.46 -2.58 6.62
N ILE A 315 -15.51 -1.42 7.27
CA ILE A 315 -16.58 -1.13 8.25
C ILE A 315 -17.94 -1.11 7.56
N GLN A 316 -18.05 -0.47 6.39
CA GLN A 316 -19.31 -0.37 5.67
C GLN A 316 -19.79 -1.70 5.08
N GLU A 317 -18.87 -2.53 4.62
CA GLU A 317 -19.18 -3.73 3.82
C GLU A 317 -19.17 -5.02 4.65
N ARG A 318 -18.41 -5.07 5.74
CA ARG A 318 -18.09 -6.33 6.43
C ARG A 318 -18.45 -6.34 7.90
N TYR A 319 -18.28 -5.23 8.60
CA TYR A 319 -18.47 -5.16 10.04
C TYR A 319 -19.95 -5.37 10.43
N THR A 320 -20.19 -6.30 11.35
CA THR A 320 -21.48 -6.46 12.01
C THR A 320 -21.44 -5.79 13.39
N PRO A 321 -22.31 -4.80 13.68
CA PRO A 321 -22.39 -4.20 15.01
C PRO A 321 -22.99 -5.17 16.05
N PRO A 322 -22.70 -4.96 17.35
CA PRO A 322 -23.38 -5.68 18.42
C PRO A 322 -24.90 -5.41 18.41
N GLU A 323 -25.69 -6.35 18.94
CA GLU A 323 -27.16 -6.22 19.07
C GLU A 323 -27.57 -5.19 20.15
N SER A 324 -27.26 -3.92 19.92
CA SER A 324 -27.61 -2.79 20.78
C SER A 324 -28.50 -1.80 20.05
N GLU A 325 -29.52 -1.31 20.76
CA GLU A 325 -30.45 -0.30 20.25
C GLU A 325 -30.04 1.13 20.60
N ILE A 326 -28.98 1.30 21.41
CA ILE A 326 -28.49 2.60 21.89
C ILE A 326 -27.08 2.80 21.37
N LEU A 327 -26.90 3.76 20.47
CA LEU A 327 -25.59 4.18 19.99
C LEU A 327 -25.08 5.37 20.79
N VAL A 328 -23.82 5.32 21.22
CA VAL A 328 -23.11 6.46 21.79
C VAL A 328 -21.92 6.82 20.91
N LEU A 329 -21.91 8.06 20.42
CA LEU A 329 -20.82 8.63 19.63
C LEU A 329 -19.85 9.38 20.55
N PHE A 330 -18.55 9.05 20.45
CA PHE A 330 -17.47 9.66 21.22
C PHE A 330 -16.41 10.31 20.34
N PRO A 331 -15.69 11.34 20.83
CA PRO A 331 -14.61 11.97 20.07
C PRO A 331 -13.36 11.11 20.19
N CYS A 332 -12.37 11.33 19.31
CA CYS A 332 -11.09 10.64 19.43
C CYS A 332 -10.25 11.14 20.63
N SER A 333 -9.12 10.47 20.88
CA SER A 333 -8.12 10.89 21.86
C SER A 333 -6.71 10.72 21.30
N ALA A 334 -5.76 11.52 21.79
CA ALA A 334 -4.35 11.39 21.41
C ALA A 334 -3.79 9.99 21.74
N LYS A 335 -4.11 9.45 22.92
CA LYS A 335 -3.66 8.12 23.33
C LYS A 335 -4.55 7.04 22.71
N LYS A 336 -3.91 6.10 22.00
CA LYS A 336 -4.53 4.92 21.40
C LYS A 336 -4.03 3.62 22.07
N PRO A 337 -4.81 2.53 22.09
CA PRO A 337 -6.25 2.49 21.75
C PRO A 337 -7.06 3.42 22.66
N TYR A 338 -8.18 3.94 22.17
CA TYR A 338 -8.87 5.02 22.88
C TYR A 338 -9.39 4.61 24.24
N SER A 339 -9.82 3.36 24.43
CA SER A 339 -10.34 2.86 25.72
C SER A 339 -9.39 3.03 26.91
N ILE A 340 -8.08 3.15 26.67
CA ILE A 340 -7.07 3.38 27.73
C ILE A 340 -6.66 4.85 27.88
N SER A 341 -7.25 5.75 27.10
CA SER A 341 -7.02 7.19 27.23
C SER A 341 -7.71 7.76 28.48
N ASN A 342 -7.23 8.92 28.96
CA ASN A 342 -7.81 9.55 30.14
C ASN A 342 -9.28 9.95 29.92
N SER A 343 -9.61 10.49 28.75
CA SER A 343 -10.97 10.94 28.40
C SER A 343 -11.94 9.76 28.31
N HIS A 344 -11.60 8.71 27.56
CA HIS A 344 -12.47 7.54 27.45
C HIS A 344 -12.61 6.78 28.76
N ASN A 345 -11.57 6.72 29.60
CA ASN A 345 -11.71 6.17 30.94
C ASN A 345 -12.77 6.92 31.77
N LYS A 346 -12.92 8.24 31.60
CA LYS A 346 -14.00 9.00 32.25
C LYS A 346 -15.36 8.65 31.65
N PHE A 347 -15.49 8.57 30.33
CA PHE A 347 -16.74 8.16 29.66
C PHE A 347 -17.20 6.78 30.13
N ILE A 348 -16.29 5.80 30.11
CA ILE A 348 -16.53 4.42 30.53
C ILE A 348 -16.97 4.37 32.00
N LYS A 349 -16.29 5.11 32.89
CA LYS A 349 -16.65 5.20 34.31
C LYS A 349 -18.01 5.86 34.52
N SER A 350 -18.35 6.88 33.73
CA SER A 350 -19.64 7.57 33.82
C SER A 350 -20.80 6.65 33.42
N LEU A 351 -20.66 5.94 32.30
CA LEU A 351 -21.63 4.94 31.85
C LEU A 351 -21.80 3.79 32.86
N GLY A 352 -20.72 3.38 33.53
CA GLY A 352 -20.75 2.39 34.61
C GLY A 352 -21.54 1.12 34.23
N LYS A 353 -22.58 0.80 35.01
CA LYS A 353 -23.43 -0.38 34.78
C LYS A 353 -24.25 -0.34 33.49
N TYR A 354 -24.45 0.85 32.90
CA TYR A 354 -25.25 1.03 31.69
C TYR A 354 -24.46 0.76 30.42
N ARG A 355 -23.11 0.75 30.49
CA ARG A 355 -22.23 0.52 29.35
C ARG A 355 -22.54 -0.77 28.57
N LYS A 356 -23.04 -1.80 29.26
CA LYS A 356 -23.39 -3.08 28.64
C LYS A 356 -24.61 -3.03 27.71
N PHE A 357 -25.35 -1.92 27.67
CA PHE A 357 -26.51 -1.74 26.79
C PHE A 357 -26.21 -0.85 25.58
N VAL A 358 -25.04 -0.21 25.55
CA VAL A 358 -24.70 0.77 24.50
C VAL A 358 -23.67 0.20 23.53
N HIS A 359 -23.83 0.53 22.27
CA HIS A 359 -22.77 0.42 21.27
C HIS A 359 -21.98 1.73 21.23
N GLU A 360 -20.65 1.63 21.25
CA GLU A 360 -19.76 2.79 21.24
C GLU A 360 -19.06 2.93 19.89
N VAL A 361 -19.23 4.07 19.23
CA VAL A 361 -18.51 4.42 17.99
C VAL A 361 -17.75 5.73 18.20
N ILE A 362 -16.49 5.77 17.75
CA ILE A 362 -15.60 6.91 17.90
C ILE A 362 -15.48 7.62 16.55
N LEU A 363 -15.72 8.94 16.52
CA LEU A 363 -15.48 9.77 15.34
C LEU A 363 -14.04 10.27 15.31
N THR A 364 -13.38 10.21 14.16
CA THR A 364 -12.03 10.74 14.00
C THR A 364 -11.65 11.03 12.54
N SER A 365 -10.67 11.89 12.33
CA SER A 365 -9.99 12.08 11.05
C SER A 365 -8.59 11.43 11.14
N PRO A 366 -8.11 10.76 10.08
CA PRO A 366 -8.77 10.56 8.79
C PRO A 366 -9.66 9.31 8.72
N LEU A 367 -9.80 8.50 9.79
CA LEU A 367 -10.42 7.17 9.71
C LEU A 367 -11.96 7.17 9.62
N GLY A 368 -12.61 8.32 9.77
CA GLY A 368 -14.07 8.42 9.76
C GLY A 368 -14.67 7.97 11.08
N ILE A 369 -15.10 6.70 11.13
CA ILE A 369 -15.70 6.09 12.31
C ILE A 369 -14.90 4.87 12.76
N ILE A 370 -14.81 4.65 14.06
CA ILE A 370 -14.13 3.50 14.65
C ILE A 370 -15.08 2.88 15.67
N PRO A 371 -15.73 1.75 15.37
CA PRO A 371 -16.42 0.96 16.37
C PRO A 371 -15.47 0.50 17.47
N ARG A 372 -15.92 0.48 18.72
CA ARG A 372 -15.08 0.11 19.88
C ARG A 372 -14.47 -1.29 19.73
N GLU A 373 -15.17 -2.21 19.07
CA GLU A 373 -14.69 -3.57 18.80
C GLU A 373 -13.43 -3.59 17.92
N LEU A 374 -13.25 -2.58 17.07
CA LEU A 374 -12.15 -2.47 16.11
C LEU A 374 -11.07 -1.47 16.54
N GLU A 375 -11.12 -0.92 17.76
CA GLU A 375 -10.19 0.14 18.18
C GLU A 375 -8.71 -0.27 18.19
N MET A 376 -8.45 -1.58 18.29
CA MET A 376 -7.11 -2.17 18.22
C MET A 376 -6.69 -2.52 16.79
N THR A 377 -7.67 -2.69 15.89
CA THR A 377 -7.44 -3.16 14.53
C THR A 377 -6.77 -2.06 13.72
N TYR A 378 -5.66 -2.39 13.06
CA TYR A 378 -4.95 -1.44 12.21
C TYR A 378 -5.89 -0.84 11.14
N PRO A 379 -5.83 0.49 10.89
CA PRO A 379 -4.92 1.49 11.46
C PRO A 379 -5.41 2.20 12.74
N ALA A 380 -6.57 1.84 13.32
CA ALA A 380 -7.22 2.59 14.41
C ALA A 380 -6.33 2.87 15.63
N ALA A 381 -5.54 1.88 16.05
CA ALA A 381 -4.59 2.05 17.16
C ALA A 381 -3.20 2.59 16.74
N HIS A 382 -2.93 2.73 15.45
CA HIS A 382 -1.58 2.82 14.89
C HIS A 382 -1.33 4.05 14.02
N TYR A 383 -2.19 5.05 14.10
CA TYR A 383 -1.97 6.32 13.41
C TYR A 383 -1.60 7.43 14.39
N ASP A 384 -0.90 8.46 13.92
CA ASP A 384 -0.79 9.75 14.57
C ASP A 384 -1.38 10.82 13.66
N ALA A 385 -2.08 11.78 14.23
CA ALA A 385 -2.70 12.85 13.46
C ALA A 385 -2.52 14.19 14.18
N VAL A 386 -2.53 15.26 13.41
CA VAL A 386 -2.42 16.61 13.97
C VAL A 386 -3.69 16.93 14.76
N VAL A 387 -3.55 17.32 16.03
CA VAL A 387 -4.67 17.71 16.90
C VAL A 387 -4.65 19.22 17.08
N THR A 388 -5.03 19.98 16.05
CA THR A 388 -5.17 21.44 16.12
C THR A 388 -6.54 21.88 16.64
N GLY A 389 -7.54 20.98 16.60
CA GLY A 389 -8.94 21.32 16.84
C GLY A 389 -9.63 21.99 15.64
N TYR A 390 -8.88 22.31 14.59
CA TYR A 390 -9.41 22.77 13.31
C TYR A 390 -9.59 21.58 12.37
N TRP A 391 -10.75 21.49 11.73
CA TRP A 391 -11.07 20.48 10.72
C TRP A 391 -11.44 21.20 9.44
N ASP A 392 -10.81 20.82 8.33
CA ASP A 392 -11.13 21.41 7.04
C ASP A 392 -12.45 20.86 6.45
N ALA A 393 -12.93 21.48 5.38
CA ALA A 393 -14.19 21.11 4.75
C ALA A 393 -14.18 19.69 4.12
N GLU A 394 -13.03 19.22 3.64
CA GLU A 394 -12.90 17.87 3.09
C GLU A 394 -12.89 16.83 4.22
N GLU A 395 -12.27 17.13 5.36
CA GLU A 395 -12.33 16.28 6.57
C GLU A 395 -13.76 16.14 7.09
N ILE A 396 -14.47 17.26 7.26
CA ILE A 396 -15.88 17.25 7.71
C ILE A 396 -16.74 16.43 6.74
N LYS A 397 -16.59 16.66 5.43
CA LYS A 397 -17.32 15.93 4.39
C LYS A 397 -17.02 14.44 4.41
N TRP A 398 -15.75 14.06 4.51
CA TRP A 398 -15.31 12.66 4.55
C TRP A 398 -15.87 11.92 5.76
N VAL A 399 -15.72 12.48 6.96
CA VAL A 399 -16.19 11.83 8.19
C VAL A 399 -17.72 11.81 8.26
N SER A 400 -18.40 12.86 7.78
CA SER A 400 -19.86 12.89 7.64
C SER A 400 -20.35 11.78 6.70
N ALA A 401 -19.68 11.55 5.57
CA ALA A 401 -20.02 10.46 4.66
C ALA A 401 -19.88 9.10 5.35
N CYS A 402 -18.78 8.87 6.09
CA CYS A 402 -18.57 7.61 6.81
C CYS A 402 -19.66 7.34 7.86
N LEU A 403 -20.03 8.37 8.65
CA LEU A 403 -21.08 8.24 9.66
C LEU A 403 -22.47 8.07 9.03
N ARG A 404 -22.79 8.83 7.99
CA ARG A 404 -24.05 8.71 7.24
C ARG A 404 -24.22 7.31 6.68
N ASP A 405 -23.21 6.80 5.97
CA ASP A 405 -23.29 5.51 5.32
C ASP A 405 -23.49 4.39 6.36
N TYR A 406 -22.83 4.52 7.51
CA TYR A 406 -23.00 3.61 8.64
C TYR A 406 -24.43 3.61 9.22
N LEU A 407 -24.97 4.79 9.55
CA LEU A 407 -26.33 4.94 10.12
C LEU A 407 -27.45 4.68 9.11
N SER A 408 -27.14 4.77 7.81
CA SER A 408 -28.10 4.37 6.77
C SER A 408 -28.39 2.86 6.82
N LYS A 409 -27.38 2.04 7.14
CA LYS A 409 -27.44 0.57 7.21
C LYS A 409 -27.84 0.05 8.58
N HIS A 410 -27.37 0.69 9.65
CA HIS A 410 -27.59 0.23 11.02
C HIS A 410 -28.52 1.17 11.76
N LYS A 411 -29.68 0.63 12.16
CA LYS A 411 -30.71 1.39 12.88
C LYS A 411 -30.51 1.27 14.38
N TYR A 412 -30.62 2.41 15.05
CA TYR A 412 -30.62 2.52 16.50
C TYR A 412 -31.90 3.25 16.91
N SER A 413 -32.48 2.83 18.02
CA SER A 413 -33.65 3.48 18.61
C SER A 413 -33.25 4.83 19.21
N HIS A 414 -32.03 4.94 19.72
CA HIS A 414 -31.47 6.18 20.23
C HIS A 414 -30.02 6.38 19.77
N VAL A 415 -29.71 7.60 19.32
CA VAL A 415 -28.34 8.04 19.01
C VAL A 415 -27.94 9.15 19.97
N VAL A 416 -26.99 8.87 20.85
CA VAL A 416 -26.46 9.83 21.84
C VAL A 416 -25.12 10.36 21.35
N ALA A 417 -25.02 11.66 21.11
CA ALA A 417 -23.80 12.33 20.69
C ALA A 417 -23.11 13.00 21.90
N HIS A 418 -21.98 12.44 22.32
CA HIS A 418 -21.16 12.98 23.41
C HIS A 418 -19.92 13.68 22.86
N LEU A 419 -20.16 14.76 22.10
CA LEU A 419 -19.22 15.37 21.18
C LEU A 419 -19.33 16.91 21.20
N GLU A 420 -18.29 17.60 20.72
CA GLU A 420 -18.23 19.08 20.62
C GLU A 420 -17.51 19.52 19.34
N GLY A 421 -17.65 20.80 18.98
CA GLY A 421 -16.94 21.42 17.86
C GLY A 421 -17.23 20.75 16.52
N ALA A 422 -16.20 20.51 15.71
CA ALA A 422 -16.33 19.88 14.39
C ALA A 422 -17.04 18.51 14.43
N TYR A 423 -16.88 17.74 15.52
CA TYR A 423 -17.59 16.47 15.67
C TYR A 423 -19.10 16.64 15.81
N ARG A 424 -19.54 17.71 16.47
CA ARG A 424 -20.95 18.04 16.62
C ARG A 424 -21.53 18.50 15.29
N GLU A 425 -20.80 19.35 14.55
CA GLU A 425 -21.19 19.76 13.20
C GLU A 425 -21.41 18.55 12.27
N ILE A 426 -20.50 17.56 12.29
CA ILE A 426 -20.66 16.30 11.57
C ILE A 426 -21.97 15.58 11.96
N CYS A 427 -22.29 15.52 13.26
CA CYS A 427 -23.52 14.90 13.73
C CYS A 427 -24.76 15.66 13.29
N GLU A 428 -24.75 16.99 13.30
CA GLU A 428 -25.85 17.85 12.86
C GLU A 428 -26.13 17.65 11.36
N ILE A 429 -25.07 17.62 10.54
CA ILE A 429 -25.16 17.32 9.10
C ILE A 429 -25.81 15.96 8.86
N VAL A 430 -25.35 14.91 9.55
CA VAL A 430 -25.87 13.54 9.34
C VAL A 430 -27.28 13.37 9.90
N SER A 431 -27.58 14.00 11.03
CA SER A 431 -28.91 14.07 11.64
C SER A 431 -29.92 14.64 10.65
N GLU A 432 -29.60 15.77 9.99
CA GLU A 432 -30.46 16.37 8.97
C GLU A 432 -30.60 15.46 7.73
N GLN A 433 -29.49 14.96 7.20
CA GLN A 433 -29.49 14.13 5.97
C GLN A 433 -30.29 12.83 6.11
N LEU A 434 -30.29 12.22 7.30
CA LEU A 434 -30.98 10.95 7.55
C LEU A 434 -32.31 11.11 8.30
N SER A 435 -32.66 12.33 8.73
CA SER A 435 -33.83 12.59 9.59
C SER A 435 -33.83 11.70 10.85
N ILE A 436 -32.66 11.56 11.48
CA ILE A 436 -32.47 10.81 12.74
C ILE A 436 -32.25 11.83 13.85
N GLU A 437 -32.99 11.73 14.95
CA GLU A 437 -32.79 12.59 16.12
C GLU A 437 -31.54 12.18 16.89
N PHE A 438 -30.67 13.15 17.19
CA PHE A 438 -29.46 12.96 17.98
C PHE A 438 -29.62 13.66 19.33
N ILE A 439 -29.31 12.96 20.42
CA ILE A 439 -29.34 13.50 21.78
C ILE A 439 -27.94 13.97 22.17
N TYR A 440 -27.75 15.28 22.28
CA TYR A 440 -26.46 15.88 22.63
C TYR A 440 -26.28 15.98 24.15
N THR A 441 -25.16 15.48 24.68
CA THR A 441 -24.93 15.39 26.13
C THR A 441 -23.76 16.24 26.64
N SER A 442 -22.88 16.71 25.75
CA SER A 442 -21.76 17.55 26.14
C SER A 442 -22.15 19.03 26.20
N THR A 443 -21.57 19.76 27.15
CA THR A 443 -21.68 21.21 27.29
C THR A 443 -20.28 21.83 27.35
N GLY A 444 -19.72 22.16 26.19
CA GLY A 444 -18.43 22.82 25.99
C GLY A 444 -17.21 21.90 26.14
N ASN A 445 -17.17 21.06 27.17
CA ASN A 445 -16.07 20.10 27.39
C ASN A 445 -16.63 18.71 27.68
N VAL A 446 -16.37 17.77 26.79
CA VAL A 446 -16.82 16.37 26.89
C VAL A 446 -16.39 15.68 28.19
N SER A 447 -15.27 16.08 28.80
CA SER A 447 -14.73 15.49 30.03
C SER A 447 -15.05 16.28 31.31
N SER A 448 -15.89 17.31 31.24
CA SER A 448 -16.36 18.04 32.43
C SER A 448 -17.33 17.18 33.26
N TYR A 449 -17.52 17.54 34.53
CA TYR A 449 -18.46 16.85 35.40
C TYR A 449 -19.89 16.89 34.84
N ASP A 450 -20.34 18.07 34.41
CA ASP A 450 -21.70 18.27 33.89
C ASP A 450 -21.96 17.44 32.62
N SER A 451 -21.03 17.44 31.66
CA SER A 451 -21.15 16.63 30.44
C SER A 451 -21.20 15.13 30.77
N LEU A 452 -20.37 14.67 31.70
CA LEU A 452 -20.34 13.26 32.11
C LEU A 452 -21.62 12.86 32.86
N ASP A 453 -22.15 13.72 33.70
CA ASP A 453 -23.41 13.50 34.43
C ASP A 453 -24.61 13.49 33.47
N ASN A 454 -24.64 14.41 32.49
CA ASN A 454 -25.63 14.42 31.41
C ASN A 454 -25.60 13.10 30.61
N LEU A 455 -24.41 12.67 30.18
CA LEU A 455 -24.24 11.38 29.49
C LEU A 455 -24.83 10.22 30.31
N LYS A 456 -24.51 10.17 31.60
CA LYS A 456 -25.00 9.13 32.50
C LYS A 456 -26.52 9.18 32.66
N LYS A 457 -27.09 10.37 32.89
CA LYS A 457 -28.54 10.57 33.05
C LYS A 457 -29.28 10.16 31.78
N THR A 458 -28.91 10.70 30.63
CA THR A 458 -29.53 10.36 29.33
C THR A 458 -29.53 8.87 29.07
N VAL A 459 -28.39 8.19 29.22
CA VAL A 459 -28.33 6.74 28.99
C VAL A 459 -29.12 5.95 30.04
N SER A 460 -29.08 6.39 31.31
CA SER A 460 -29.89 5.76 32.37
C SER A 460 -31.39 5.89 32.13
N ASP A 461 -31.83 7.05 31.66
CA ASP A 461 -33.24 7.34 31.39
C ASP A 461 -33.73 6.49 30.21
N ILE A 462 -32.97 6.45 29.11
CA ILE A 462 -33.27 5.58 27.96
C ILE A 462 -33.38 4.11 28.40
N VAL A 463 -32.40 3.62 29.17
CA VAL A 463 -32.41 2.23 29.67
C VAL A 463 -33.56 1.95 30.64
N ALA A 464 -34.13 2.97 31.27
CA ALA A 464 -35.28 2.83 32.16
C ALA A 464 -36.63 2.76 31.41
N GLU A 465 -36.69 3.15 30.13
CA GLU A 465 -37.92 3.13 29.32
C GLU A 465 -38.46 1.71 29.09
N ARG A 466 -37.57 0.73 28.91
CA ARG A 466 -37.92 -0.68 28.66
C ARG A 466 -36.71 -1.61 28.85
N GLU A 467 -36.92 -2.91 28.66
CA GLU A 467 -35.83 -3.88 28.67
C GLU A 467 -34.98 -3.79 27.38
N TYR A 468 -33.66 -3.68 27.55
CA TYR A 468 -32.67 -3.71 26.47
C TYR A 468 -31.81 -4.97 26.57
N LYS A 469 -31.41 -5.50 25.41
CA LYS A 469 -30.42 -6.60 25.36
C LYS A 469 -29.05 -6.13 25.85
N GLN A 470 -28.35 -7.01 26.56
CA GLN A 470 -26.99 -6.76 27.00
C GLN A 470 -26.00 -7.23 25.94
N ASN A 471 -25.04 -6.37 25.59
CA ASN A 471 -23.93 -6.70 24.71
C ASN A 471 -23.04 -7.76 25.35
N ARG A 472 -22.64 -8.77 24.56
CA ARG A 472 -21.66 -9.78 24.95
C ARG A 472 -20.28 -9.29 24.52
N SER A 473 -19.83 -8.20 25.14
CA SER A 473 -18.70 -7.37 24.67
C SER A 473 -17.46 -8.12 24.17
N ARG A 474 -17.07 -9.23 24.81
CA ARG A 474 -15.92 -10.03 24.36
C ARG A 474 -16.21 -10.89 23.14
N ILE A 475 -17.39 -11.48 23.06
CA ILE A 475 -17.81 -12.29 21.90
C ILE A 475 -18.04 -11.37 20.72
N ASP A 476 -18.77 -10.28 20.92
CA ASP A 476 -19.08 -9.29 19.87
C ASP A 476 -17.78 -8.70 19.31
N MET A 477 -16.83 -8.32 20.16
CA MET A 477 -15.51 -7.87 19.72
C MET A 477 -14.81 -8.89 18.81
N MET A 478 -14.72 -10.16 19.21
CA MET A 478 -14.03 -11.17 18.42
C MET A 478 -14.78 -11.48 17.12
N ARG A 479 -16.12 -11.43 17.13
CA ARG A 479 -16.96 -11.55 15.92
C ARG A 479 -16.71 -10.40 14.95
N SER A 480 -16.74 -9.16 15.44
CA SER A 480 -16.53 -7.98 14.62
C SER A 480 -15.13 -7.93 14.01
N ILE A 481 -14.08 -8.32 14.74
CA ILE A 481 -12.72 -8.41 14.18
C ILE A 481 -12.69 -9.50 13.09
N ALA A 482 -13.29 -10.66 13.33
CA ALA A 482 -13.38 -11.73 12.34
C ALA A 482 -14.12 -11.30 11.07
N ASP A 483 -15.29 -10.67 11.21
CA ASP A 483 -16.06 -10.13 10.09
C ASP A 483 -15.26 -9.07 9.30
N TYR A 484 -14.63 -8.12 10.01
CA TYR A 484 -13.78 -7.11 9.39
C TYR A 484 -12.62 -7.72 8.59
N GLN A 485 -11.96 -8.73 9.14
CA GLN A 485 -10.78 -9.35 8.55
C GLN A 485 -11.13 -10.28 7.39
N PHE A 486 -12.10 -11.19 7.59
CA PHE A 486 -12.38 -12.32 6.71
C PHE A 486 -13.64 -12.14 5.85
N GLY A 487 -14.43 -11.09 6.08
CA GLY A 487 -15.68 -10.83 5.38
C GLY A 487 -16.92 -11.14 6.20
N PRO A 488 -18.10 -10.67 5.75
CA PRO A 488 -19.37 -10.84 6.47
C PRO A 488 -19.65 -12.31 6.80
N GLY A 489 -20.11 -12.58 8.02
CA GLY A 489 -20.51 -13.91 8.46
C GLY A 489 -19.38 -14.75 9.05
N ALA A 490 -18.12 -14.42 8.79
CA ALA A 490 -16.97 -15.11 9.36
C ALA A 490 -16.96 -15.07 10.89
N GLY A 491 -17.45 -13.98 11.49
CA GLY A 491 -17.55 -13.81 12.94
C GLY A 491 -18.38 -14.89 13.60
N LYS A 492 -19.56 -15.24 13.05
CA LYS A 492 -20.42 -16.28 13.62
C LYS A 492 -19.83 -17.69 13.44
N LEU A 493 -19.11 -17.93 12.34
CA LEU A 493 -18.43 -19.21 12.09
C LEU A 493 -17.24 -19.42 13.04
N ILE A 494 -16.39 -18.40 13.20
CA ILE A 494 -15.20 -18.46 14.05
C ILE A 494 -15.58 -18.40 15.54
N VAL A 495 -16.61 -17.63 15.88
CA VAL A 495 -17.07 -17.40 17.26
C VAL A 495 -18.56 -17.74 17.36
N PRO A 496 -18.94 -19.03 17.38
CA PRO A 496 -20.33 -19.45 17.59
C PRO A 496 -20.83 -19.10 19.00
N ASP A 497 -22.14 -19.24 19.26
CA ASP A 497 -22.77 -18.77 20.50
C ASP A 497 -22.29 -19.49 21.77
N ASP A 498 -21.79 -20.72 21.63
CA ASP A 498 -21.22 -21.56 22.67
C ASP A 498 -19.70 -21.36 22.86
N ALA A 499 -19.07 -20.50 22.04
CA ALA A 499 -17.66 -20.19 22.14
C ALA A 499 -17.30 -19.51 23.47
N LYS A 500 -16.12 -19.84 23.99
CA LYS A 500 -15.57 -19.26 25.21
C LYS A 500 -14.38 -18.38 24.91
N ILE A 501 -14.46 -17.11 25.30
CA ILE A 501 -13.34 -16.17 25.21
C ILE A 501 -12.49 -16.27 26.46
N LYS A 502 -11.26 -16.78 26.31
CA LYS A 502 -10.24 -16.88 27.36
C LYS A 502 -9.15 -15.81 27.18
N ALA A 503 -8.24 -15.75 28.14
CA ALA A 503 -7.12 -14.81 28.23
C ALA A 503 -7.55 -13.32 28.39
N PRO A 504 -6.74 -12.50 29.08
CA PRO A 504 -7.05 -11.08 29.27
C PRO A 504 -6.94 -10.32 27.94
N PHE A 505 -7.73 -9.26 27.80
CA PHE A 505 -7.57 -8.31 26.69
C PHE A 505 -6.18 -7.64 26.78
N PRO A 506 -5.45 -7.41 25.68
CA PRO A 506 -5.83 -7.59 24.27
C PRO A 506 -5.42 -8.95 23.64
N LYS A 507 -5.22 -10.00 24.45
CA LYS A 507 -4.76 -11.33 23.99
C LYS A 507 -5.89 -12.36 24.01
N HIS A 508 -7.12 -11.93 23.70
CA HIS A 508 -8.28 -12.82 23.72
C HIS A 508 -8.08 -14.04 22.82
N GLN A 509 -8.54 -15.19 23.32
CA GLN A 509 -8.47 -16.48 22.63
C GLN A 509 -9.86 -17.09 22.53
N VAL A 510 -10.23 -17.53 21.35
CA VAL A 510 -11.52 -18.19 21.08
C VAL A 510 -11.35 -19.70 21.25
N PHE A 511 -12.22 -20.31 22.06
CA PHE A 511 -12.27 -21.76 22.26
C PHE A 511 -13.66 -22.32 21.98
N ILE A 512 -13.73 -23.47 21.32
CA ILE A 512 -14.93 -24.32 21.24
C ILE A 512 -14.59 -25.63 21.96
N GLY A 513 -15.32 -25.94 23.04
CA GLY A 513 -14.96 -27.02 23.95
C GLY A 513 -13.54 -26.85 24.53
N LYS A 514 -12.62 -27.76 24.16
CA LYS A 514 -11.19 -27.74 24.54
C LYS A 514 -10.27 -27.23 23.42
N GLU A 515 -10.78 -27.06 22.21
CA GLU A 515 -9.98 -26.72 21.04
C GLU A 515 -9.91 -25.20 20.87
N GLN A 516 -8.72 -24.70 20.53
CA GLN A 516 -8.48 -23.28 20.27
C GLN A 516 -8.71 -22.99 18.80
N ILE A 517 -9.53 -21.99 18.52
CA ILE A 517 -9.98 -21.63 17.17
C ILE A 517 -9.18 -20.46 16.62
N ALA A 518 -9.03 -19.41 17.43
CA ALA A 518 -8.38 -18.17 17.03
C ALA A 518 -7.72 -17.47 18.22
N THR A 519 -6.74 -16.63 17.92
CA THR A 519 -6.06 -15.75 18.91
C THR A 519 -5.98 -14.35 18.37
N MET A 520 -6.36 -13.36 19.17
CA MET A 520 -6.12 -11.96 18.84
C MET A 520 -4.63 -11.64 18.94
N ILE A 521 -4.08 -11.04 17.89
CA ILE A 521 -2.69 -10.54 17.82
C ILE A 521 -2.70 -9.06 18.19
N PRO A 522 -2.25 -8.67 19.40
CA PRO A 522 -2.39 -7.30 19.88
C PRO A 522 -1.69 -6.26 19.03
N GLN A 523 -0.57 -6.63 18.40
CA GLN A 523 0.26 -5.71 17.61
C GLN A 523 -0.49 -5.10 16.42
N TYR A 524 -1.48 -5.80 15.86
CA TYR A 524 -2.22 -5.33 14.69
C TYR A 524 -3.74 -5.33 14.90
N GLY A 525 -4.21 -5.88 16.02
CA GLY A 525 -5.64 -6.05 16.32
C GLY A 525 -6.36 -6.95 15.31
N ILE A 526 -5.71 -8.02 14.88
CA ILE A 526 -6.23 -9.03 13.95
C ILE A 526 -6.31 -10.41 14.62
N LEU A 527 -7.03 -11.35 14.01
CA LEU A 527 -7.10 -12.73 14.46
C LEU A 527 -6.13 -13.62 13.70
N ALA A 528 -5.35 -14.40 14.44
CA ALA A 528 -4.59 -15.54 13.95
C ALA A 528 -5.43 -16.81 14.13
N LEU A 529 -5.76 -17.50 13.04
CA LEU A 529 -6.53 -18.75 13.07
C LEU A 529 -5.62 -19.98 13.33
N THR A 530 -6.16 -20.97 14.02
CA THR A 530 -5.59 -22.33 14.05
C THR A 530 -6.11 -23.15 12.88
N VAL A 531 -5.56 -24.35 12.66
CA VAL A 531 -6.10 -25.29 11.66
C VAL A 531 -7.58 -25.63 11.96
N ALA A 532 -7.95 -25.70 13.24
CA ALA A 532 -9.34 -25.94 13.65
C ALA A 532 -10.25 -24.78 13.26
N GLY A 533 -9.82 -23.53 13.48
CA GLY A 533 -10.61 -22.37 13.09
C GLY A 533 -10.75 -22.20 11.59
N ILE A 534 -9.72 -22.57 10.83
CA ILE A 534 -9.83 -22.62 9.37
C ILE A 534 -10.86 -23.65 8.92
N ARG A 535 -10.87 -24.86 9.49
CA ARG A 535 -11.85 -25.90 9.14
C ARG A 535 -13.30 -25.43 9.33
N LEU A 536 -13.56 -24.55 10.30
CA LEU A 536 -14.90 -23.95 10.46
C LEU A 536 -15.30 -23.07 9.28
N LEU A 537 -14.35 -22.34 8.70
CA LEU A 537 -14.58 -21.54 7.50
C LEU A 537 -14.69 -22.44 6.26
N SER A 538 -13.78 -23.41 6.08
CA SER A 538 -13.74 -24.29 4.89
C SER A 538 -14.98 -25.17 4.75
N ASN A 539 -15.54 -25.62 5.87
CA ASN A 539 -16.69 -26.53 5.88
C ASN A 539 -18.03 -25.80 5.67
N SER A 540 -18.04 -24.46 5.66
CA SER A 540 -19.24 -23.68 5.43
C SER A 540 -19.46 -23.49 3.93
N GLU A 541 -20.58 -24.00 3.41
CA GLU A 541 -21.00 -23.74 2.02
C GLU A 541 -21.29 -22.25 1.78
N GLU A 542 -21.58 -21.49 2.84
CA GLU A 542 -21.92 -20.07 2.78
C GLU A 542 -20.68 -19.15 2.80
N TYR A 543 -19.47 -19.70 3.01
CA TYR A 543 -18.24 -18.92 3.10
C TYR A 543 -17.22 -19.33 2.04
N SER A 544 -16.91 -18.40 1.14
CA SER A 544 -15.81 -18.55 0.18
C SER A 544 -14.92 -17.31 0.25
N GLY A 545 -13.76 -17.43 0.89
CA GLY A 545 -12.82 -16.31 1.00
C GLY A 545 -11.46 -16.71 1.55
N TYR A 546 -10.45 -15.89 1.28
CA TYR A 546 -9.10 -15.98 1.87
C TYR A 546 -8.42 -17.35 1.70
N THR A 547 -8.74 -18.02 0.60
CA THR A 547 -8.25 -19.36 0.27
C THR A 547 -7.13 -19.30 -0.76
N VAL A 548 -6.08 -20.08 -0.52
CA VAL A 548 -4.97 -20.36 -1.42
C VAL A 548 -5.00 -21.85 -1.73
N THR A 549 -5.26 -22.17 -2.99
CA THR A 549 -5.27 -23.54 -3.50
C THR A 549 -3.90 -23.90 -4.03
N ILE A 550 -3.34 -25.01 -3.56
CA ILE A 550 -2.02 -25.51 -3.94
C ILE A 550 -2.10 -26.84 -4.67
N ASP A 551 -1.03 -27.16 -5.40
CA ASP A 551 -0.87 -28.44 -6.10
C ASP A 551 -0.65 -29.62 -5.12
N ASP A 552 -0.48 -30.83 -5.64
CA ASP A 552 -0.49 -32.11 -4.92
C ASP A 552 0.80 -32.39 -4.09
N PHE A 553 1.11 -31.50 -3.14
CA PHE A 553 2.25 -31.62 -2.23
C PHE A 553 1.95 -31.13 -0.80
N LEU A 554 2.84 -31.46 0.13
CA LEU A 554 2.79 -30.98 1.51
C LEU A 554 3.90 -29.92 1.70
N PRO A 555 3.57 -28.62 1.78
CA PRO A 555 4.57 -27.57 1.89
C PRO A 555 5.33 -27.65 3.23
N ARG A 556 6.61 -27.27 3.23
CA ARG A 556 7.49 -27.21 4.41
C ARG A 556 8.17 -25.84 4.48
N GLY A 557 8.13 -25.20 5.64
CA GLY A 557 8.66 -23.85 5.80
C GLY A 557 7.68 -22.83 5.23
N SER A 558 7.92 -22.34 4.02
CA SER A 558 7.06 -21.36 3.34
C SER A 558 6.44 -21.94 2.07
N LEU A 559 5.31 -21.40 1.63
CA LEU A 559 4.70 -21.71 0.34
C LEU A 559 5.22 -20.71 -0.70
N LEU A 560 5.88 -21.21 -1.74
CA LEU A 560 6.36 -20.40 -2.85
C LEU A 560 5.26 -20.20 -3.91
N ALA A 561 5.28 -19.07 -4.62
CA ALA A 561 4.28 -18.73 -5.65
C ALA A 561 4.08 -19.83 -6.72
N PRO A 562 5.13 -20.53 -7.22
CA PRO A 562 4.95 -21.62 -8.18
C PRO A 562 4.09 -22.79 -7.69
N GLY A 563 3.93 -22.96 -6.38
CA GLY A 563 3.08 -24.00 -5.80
C GLY A 563 1.61 -23.61 -5.70
N VAL A 564 1.25 -22.38 -6.05
CA VAL A 564 -0.13 -21.85 -5.97
C VAL A 564 -0.83 -22.03 -7.32
N VAL A 565 -1.95 -22.74 -7.30
CA VAL A 565 -2.81 -22.97 -8.47
C VAL A 565 -3.87 -21.90 -8.60
N ALA A 566 -4.45 -21.47 -7.48
CA ALA A 566 -5.45 -20.41 -7.42
C ALA A 566 -5.40 -19.71 -6.06
N ALA A 567 -5.73 -18.42 -6.02
CA ALA A 567 -5.85 -17.66 -4.79
C ALA A 567 -7.00 -16.65 -4.88
N ASP A 568 -7.67 -16.40 -3.75
CA ASP A 568 -8.71 -15.38 -3.66
C ASP A 568 -8.15 -13.98 -3.95
N LYS A 569 -8.78 -13.25 -4.88
CA LYS A 569 -8.41 -11.90 -5.30
C LYS A 569 -8.51 -10.86 -4.17
N ASN A 570 -9.24 -11.15 -3.09
CA ASN A 570 -9.34 -10.29 -1.91
C ASN A 570 -8.13 -10.37 -0.97
N ILE A 571 -7.25 -11.35 -1.16
CA ILE A 571 -6.04 -11.51 -0.35
C ILE A 571 -5.10 -10.32 -0.59
N ARG A 572 -4.62 -9.71 0.49
CA ARG A 572 -3.59 -8.67 0.52
C ARG A 572 -2.38 -9.15 1.32
N PRO A 573 -1.19 -8.56 1.10
CA PRO A 573 -0.03 -8.84 1.94
C PRO A 573 -0.37 -8.64 3.43
N GLY A 574 0.04 -9.59 4.27
CA GLY A 574 -0.24 -9.63 5.70
C GLY A 574 -1.56 -10.31 6.10
N ASP A 575 -2.46 -10.59 5.16
CA ASP A 575 -3.71 -11.31 5.46
C ASP A 575 -3.42 -12.72 5.98
N GLU A 576 -4.32 -13.19 6.83
CA GLU A 576 -4.35 -14.58 7.27
C GLU A 576 -5.07 -15.40 6.23
N VAL A 577 -4.42 -16.46 5.73
CA VAL A 577 -4.92 -17.24 4.61
C VAL A 577 -5.02 -18.71 4.95
N MET A 578 -6.03 -19.33 4.36
CA MET A 578 -6.26 -20.75 4.36
C MET A 578 -5.54 -21.41 3.18
N ILE A 579 -4.69 -22.39 3.46
CA ILE A 579 -4.08 -23.23 2.44
C ILE A 579 -4.92 -24.49 2.29
N THR A 580 -5.32 -24.80 1.05
CA THR A 580 -6.05 -26.02 0.70
C THR A 580 -5.39 -26.71 -0.48
N GLY A 581 -5.32 -28.03 -0.44
CA GLY A 581 -4.86 -28.88 -1.54
C GLY A 581 -5.23 -30.34 -1.24
N SER A 582 -5.11 -31.21 -2.23
CA SER A 582 -5.41 -32.64 -2.12
C SER A 582 -4.68 -33.34 -0.96
N LYS A 583 -3.48 -32.86 -0.61
CA LYS A 583 -2.61 -33.43 0.43
C LYS A 583 -2.40 -32.54 1.64
N ALA A 584 -2.90 -31.31 1.64
CA ALA A 584 -2.57 -30.34 2.69
C ALA A 584 -3.74 -29.43 3.06
N ILE A 585 -3.87 -29.19 4.36
CA ILE A 585 -4.67 -28.10 4.93
C ILE A 585 -3.80 -27.30 5.90
N GLY A 586 -3.81 -25.98 5.78
CA GLY A 586 -2.92 -25.14 6.58
C GLY A 586 -3.39 -23.72 6.77
N VAL A 587 -2.65 -23.01 7.62
CA VAL A 587 -2.79 -21.58 7.89
C VAL A 587 -1.44 -20.90 7.74
N GLY A 588 -1.45 -19.71 7.16
CA GLY A 588 -0.28 -18.85 7.09
C GLY A 588 -0.65 -17.40 6.88
N ARG A 589 0.38 -16.58 6.74
CA ARG A 589 0.27 -15.16 6.42
C ARG A 589 0.66 -14.95 4.96
N ALA A 590 -0.21 -14.30 4.20
CA ALA A 590 0.08 -13.91 2.83
C ALA A 590 1.26 -12.92 2.78
N MET A 591 2.20 -13.15 1.88
CA MET A 591 3.36 -12.28 1.64
C MET A 591 3.21 -11.45 0.36
N MET A 592 2.18 -11.76 -0.44
CA MET A 592 1.82 -11.09 -1.68
C MET A 592 0.29 -11.09 -1.85
N SER A 593 -0.22 -10.30 -2.80
CA SER A 593 -1.66 -10.30 -3.10
C SER A 593 -2.10 -11.61 -3.78
N GLY A 594 -3.38 -11.97 -3.72
CA GLY A 594 -3.87 -13.20 -4.37
C GLY A 594 -3.61 -13.23 -5.89
N GLU A 595 -3.75 -12.09 -6.57
CA GLU A 595 -3.41 -11.97 -7.99
C GLU A 595 -1.91 -12.19 -8.23
N GLU A 596 -1.06 -11.69 -7.33
CA GLU A 596 0.39 -11.87 -7.42
C GLU A 596 0.82 -13.31 -7.14
N MET A 597 0.12 -14.04 -6.26
CA MET A 597 0.39 -15.46 -6.00
C MET A 597 0.26 -16.32 -7.25
N VAL A 598 -0.76 -16.03 -8.07
CA VAL A 598 -1.04 -16.77 -9.31
C VAL A 598 -0.17 -16.27 -10.46
N GLY A 599 0.10 -14.97 -10.51
CA GLY A 599 0.86 -14.34 -11.61
C GLY A 599 2.38 -14.52 -11.52
N SER A 600 2.91 -14.82 -10.33
CA SER A 600 4.36 -14.89 -10.10
C SER A 600 4.90 -16.31 -10.26
N SER A 601 6.09 -16.42 -10.83
CA SER A 601 6.85 -17.67 -10.97
C SER A 601 7.93 -17.87 -9.90
N ARG A 602 7.99 -17.00 -8.89
CA ARG A 602 8.88 -17.12 -7.73
C ARG A 602 8.43 -16.26 -6.55
N GLY A 603 9.22 -16.29 -5.49
CA GLY A 603 8.98 -15.55 -4.26
C GLY A 603 8.09 -16.33 -3.29
N VAL A 604 8.12 -15.91 -2.04
CA VAL A 604 7.29 -16.50 -0.98
C VAL A 604 5.87 -15.97 -1.12
N ALA A 605 4.91 -16.85 -1.39
CA ALA A 605 3.49 -16.51 -1.43
C ALA A 605 2.87 -16.46 -0.03
N VAL A 606 3.16 -17.46 0.80
CA VAL A 606 2.62 -17.55 2.17
C VAL A 606 3.70 -18.00 3.15
N ASP A 607 3.85 -17.26 4.24
CA ASP A 607 4.62 -17.68 5.42
C ASP A 607 3.75 -18.60 6.29
N LEU A 608 4.07 -19.90 6.32
CA LEU A 608 3.20 -20.91 6.93
C LEU A 608 3.44 -20.99 8.43
N ARG A 609 2.35 -21.05 9.21
CA ARG A 609 2.43 -21.30 10.66
C ARG A 609 2.16 -22.75 11.01
N HIS A 610 1.10 -23.32 10.44
CA HIS A 610 0.72 -24.71 10.67
C HIS A 610 0.19 -25.33 9.39
N VAL A 611 0.64 -26.54 9.09
CA VAL A 611 0.15 -27.36 7.98
C VAL A 611 -0.04 -28.79 8.48
N LYS A 612 -1.14 -29.42 8.07
CA LYS A 612 -1.43 -30.84 8.29
C LYS A 612 -1.67 -31.52 6.94
N LYS A 613 -1.54 -32.84 6.92
CA LYS A 613 -2.05 -33.62 5.79
C LYS A 613 -3.56 -33.41 5.69
N ALA A 614 -4.07 -33.26 4.46
CA ALA A 614 -5.50 -33.32 4.23
C ALA A 614 -6.00 -34.73 4.60
N ASP A 615 -7.21 -34.79 5.17
CA ASP A 615 -7.83 -36.03 5.65
C ASP A 615 -8.42 -36.85 4.49
#